data_AF-A0A2H9MAZ5-F1
#
_entry.id   AF-A0A2H9MAZ5-F1
#
_cell.length_a   1.000
_cell.length_b   1.000
_cell.length_c   1.000
_cell.angle_alpha   90.00
_cell.angle_beta   90.00
_cell.angle_gamma   90.00
#
_symmetry.space_group_name_H-M   'P 1'
#
loop_
_entity.id
_entity.type
_entity.pdbx_description
1 polymer ?
#
loop_
_entity_poly.entity_id
_entity_poly.type
_entity_poly.pdbx_seq_one_letter_code
_entity_poly.pdbx_strand_id
1 'polypeptide(L)' 'MMNCMEATRLISDAQEQVLPLKTRMGLQVHLMMCSGCHNFKQQMGDLHAITRAYAKGEDERVKDKGKG' A
#
# COMPACT_ATOMS: atom_id res chain seq x y z
N MET A 1 -21.89 -1.80 -6.23
CA MET A 1 -21.00 -2.93 -5.88
C MET A 1 -19.73 -2.70 -6.67
N MET A 2 -18.63 -2.37 -6.00
CA MET A 2 -17.33 -2.15 -6.64
C MET A 2 -16.72 -3.50 -6.97
N ASN A 3 -16.19 -3.67 -8.18
CA ASN A 3 -15.48 -4.90 -8.56
C ASN A 3 -13.99 -4.82 -8.18
N CYS A 4 -13.29 -5.96 -8.22
CA CYS A 4 -11.87 -6.02 -7.84
C CYS A 4 -10.97 -5.13 -8.72
N MET A 5 -11.29 -4.92 -10.00
CA MET A 5 -10.50 -4.09 -10.91
C MET A 5 -10.66 -2.60 -10.58
N GLU A 6 -11.86 -2.16 -10.24
CA GLU A 6 -12.10 -0.81 -9.73
C GLU A 6 -11.40 -0.59 -8.38
N ALA A 7 -11.44 -1.60 -7.50
CA ALA A 7 -10.79 -1.54 -6.20
C ALA A 7 -9.26 -1.44 -6.32
N THR A 8 -8.62 -2.28 -7.14
CA THR A 8 -7.16 -2.23 -7.37
C THR A 8 -6.74 -0.93 -8.03
N ARG A 9 -7.53 -0.40 -8.97
CA ARG A 9 -7.30 0.92 -9.56
C ARG A 9 -7.32 2.04 -8.52
N LEU A 10 -8.34 2.07 -7.65
CA LEU A 10 -8.41 3.06 -6.58
C LEU A 10 -7.27 2.91 -5.57
N ILE A 11 -6.82 1.68 -5.29
CA ILE A 11 -5.65 1.42 -4.42
C ILE A 11 -4.39 2.01 -5.05
N SER A 12 -4.17 1.83 -6.35
CA SER A 12 -3.05 2.45 -7.07
C SER A 12 -3.16 3.98 -7.07
N ASP A 13 -4.32 4.54 -7.43
CA ASP A 13 -4.53 5.99 -7.42
C ASP A 13 -4.27 6.60 -6.04
N ALA A 14 -4.59 5.88 -4.95
CA ALA A 14 -4.34 6.35 -3.59
C ALA A 14 -2.85 6.53 -3.24
N GLN A 15 -1.95 5.93 -4.02
CA GLN A 15 -0.50 6.08 -3.84
C GLN A 15 0.01 7.41 -4.40
N GLU A 16 -0.64 7.94 -5.43
CA GLU A 16 -0.24 9.16 -6.12
C GLU A 16 -1.06 10.37 -5.66
N GLN A 17 -2.32 10.16 -5.28
CA GLN A 17 -3.25 11.23 -4.94
C GLN A 17 -4.22 10.87 -3.80
N VAL A 18 -4.73 11.89 -3.12
CA VAL A 18 -5.73 11.69 -2.08
C VAL A 18 -7.09 11.36 -2.72
N LEU A 19 -7.64 10.20 -2.38
CA LEU A 19 -8.97 9.82 -2.86
C LEU A 19 -10.09 10.66 -2.20
N PRO A 20 -11.15 11.01 -2.95
CA PRO A 20 -12.38 11.55 -2.38
C PRO A 20 -12.96 10.65 -1.28
N LEU A 21 -13.53 11.24 -0.22
CA LEU A 21 -14.06 10.49 0.93
C LEU A 21 -15.09 9.41 0.51
N LYS A 22 -15.94 9.71 -0.47
CA LYS A 22 -16.94 8.78 -1.01
C LYS A 22 -16.33 7.51 -1.62
N THR A 23 -15.27 7.65 -2.43
CA THR A 23 -14.62 6.50 -3.07
C THR A 23 -13.78 5.72 -2.06
N ARG A 24 -13.16 6.43 -1.12
CA ARG A 24 -12.44 5.81 0.01
C ARG A 24 -13.37 4.93 0.86
N MET A 25 -14.57 5.39 1.20
CA MET A 25 -15.54 4.58 1.96
C MET A 25 -15.99 3.35 1.17
N GLY A 26 -16.32 3.49 -0.11
CA GLY A 26 -16.69 2.36 -0.96
C GLY A 26 -15.59 1.31 -1.09
N LEU A 27 -14.34 1.76 -1.23
CA LEU A 27 -13.17 0.89 -1.24
C LEU A 27 -13.03 0.13 0.09
N GLN A 28 -13.15 0.80 1.24
CA GLN A 28 -13.03 0.15 2.55
C GLN A 28 -14.04 -0.99 2.74
N VAL A 29 -15.30 -0.78 2.32
CA VAL A 29 -16.32 -1.84 2.37
C VAL A 29 -15.91 -3.05 1.50
N HIS A 30 -15.38 -2.81 0.30
CA HIS A 30 -14.89 -3.89 -0.56
C HIS A 30 -13.73 -4.66 0.08
N LEU A 31 -12.76 -3.96 0.71
CA LEU A 31 -11.62 -4.59 1.37
C LEU A 31 -12.02 -5.47 2.56
N MET A 32 -13.10 -5.13 3.27
CA MET A 32 -13.62 -5.97 4.36
C MET A 32 -14.19 -7.31 3.86
N MET A 33 -14.66 -7.36 2.61
CA MET A 33 -15.29 -8.55 2.02
C MET A 33 -14.34 -9.34 1.10
N CYS A 34 -13.27 -8.70 0.61
CA CYS A 34 -12.35 -9.27 -0.37
C CYS A 34 -10.92 -9.27 0.17
N SER A 35 -10.48 -10.44 0.67
CA SER A 35 -9.12 -10.66 1.18
C SER A 35 -8.04 -10.40 0.13
N GLY A 36 -8.31 -10.69 -1.15
CA GLY A 36 -7.38 -10.42 -2.26
C GLY A 36 -7.06 -8.93 -2.39
N CYS A 37 -8.09 -8.08 -2.41
CA CYS A 37 -7.88 -6.63 -2.49
C CYS A 37 -7.29 -6.06 -1.19
N HIS A 38 -7.65 -6.63 -0.04
CA HIS A 38 -7.03 -6.27 1.25
C HIS A 38 -5.53 -6.53 1.27
N ASN A 39 -5.10 -7.71 0.79
CA ASN A 39 -3.69 -8.07 0.70
C ASN A 39 -2.95 -7.22 -0.32
N PHE A 40 -3.58 -6.94 -1.47
CA PHE A 40 -2.99 -6.07 -2.50
C PHE A 40 -2.73 -4.66 -1.97
N LYS A 41 -3.67 -4.08 -1.21
CA LYS A 41 -3.47 -2.77 -0.57
C LYS A 41 -2.26 -2.76 0.38
N GLN A 42 -2.10 -3.81 1.18
CA GLN A 42 -0.95 -3.92 2.08
C GLN A 42 0.36 -4.01 1.29
N GLN A 43 0.43 -4.88 0.29
CA GLN A 43 1.61 -5.04 -0.57
C GLN A 43 2.02 -3.74 -1.27
N MET A 44 1.05 -2.97 -1.76
CA MET A 44 1.33 -1.65 -2.36
C MET A 44 1.91 -0.65 -1.34
N GLY A 45 1.41 -0.69 -0.11
CA GLY A 45 1.96 0.11 1.00
C GLY A 45 3.40 -0.25 1.33
N ASP A 46 3.68 -1.55 1.45
CA ASP A 46 5.03 -2.07 1.73
C ASP A 46 6.01 -1.75 0.62
N LEU A 47 5.62 -2.00 -0.64
CA LEU A 47 6.44 -1.67 -1.81
C LEU A 47 6.79 -0.19 -1.82
N HIS A 48 5.81 0.69 -1.60
CA HIS A 48 6.05 2.13 -1.57
C HIS A 48 6.97 2.56 -0.41
N ALA A 49 6.83 1.93 0.77
CA ALA A 49 7.71 2.17 1.90
C ALA A 49 9.16 1.75 1.60
N ILE A 50 9.35 0.56 1.01
CA ILE A 50 10.66 0.03 0.60
C ILE A 50 11.30 0.95 -0.44
N THR A 51 10.58 1.31 -1.51
CA THR A 51 11.10 2.20 -2.56
C THR A 51 11.48 3.56 -1.98
N ARG A 52 10.70 4.09 -1.03
CA ARG A 52 11.01 5.36 -0.37
C ARG A 52 12.24 5.26 0.53
N ALA A 53 12.41 4.17 1.28
CA ALA A 53 13.59 3.93 2.09
C ALA A 53 14.85 3.81 1.22
N TYR A 54 14.75 3.07 0.11
CA TYR A 54 15.80 2.96 -0.89
C TYR A 54 16.19 4.33 -1.48
N ALA A 55 15.21 5.12 -1.92
CA ALA A 55 15.45 6.45 -2.50
C ALA A 55 16.11 7.44 -1.52
N LYS A 56 15.89 7.26 -0.21
CA LYS A 56 16.51 8.07 0.84
C LYS A 56 17.90 7.58 1.25
N GLY A 57 18.39 6.48 0.69
CA GLY A 57 19.63 5.85 1.12
C GLY A 57 19.53 5.26 2.53
N GLU A 58 18.32 4.96 3.02
CA GLU A 58 18.13 4.30 4.32
C GLU A 58 18.50 2.80 4.27
N ASP A 59 18.93 2.30 3.10
CA ASP A 59 19.58 0.99 2.92
C ASP A 59 21.07 1.05 3.32
N GLU A 60 21.32 1.35 4.60
CA GLU A 60 22.68 1.30 5.17
C GLU A 60 22.78 0.37 6.39
N ARG A 61 21.80 -0.50 6.71
CA ARG A 61 21.80 -1.26 7.98
C ARG A 61 21.43 -2.76 7.92
N VAL A 62 22.07 -3.48 6.99
CA VAL A 62 22.89 -4.64 7.40
C VAL A 62 24.27 -4.09 7.81
N LYS A 63 24.30 -3.21 8.81
CA LYS A 63 25.51 -2.68 9.42
C LYS A 63 25.30 -2.75 10.93
N ASP A 64 26.08 -3.63 11.55
CA ASP A 64 26.35 -3.75 12.98
C ASP A 64 25.25 -4.32 13.91
N LYS A 65 25.14 -5.66 13.92
CA LYS A 65 24.81 -6.42 15.14
C LYS A 65 25.83 -7.56 15.34
N GLY A 66 27.07 -7.17 15.59
CA GLY A 66 28.17 -8.11 15.79
C GLY A 66 29.41 -7.50 16.46
N LYS A 67 29.22 -6.64 17.47
CA LYS A 67 30.24 -6.38 18.49
C LYS A 67 29.60 -6.47 19.87
N GLY A 68 30.08 -7.45 20.62
CA GLY A 68 29.64 -7.89 21.95
C GLY A 68 30.13 -9.30 22.15
#